data_AF-M3HEB2-F1
#
_entry.id   AF-M3HEB2-F1
#
_cell.length_a   1.000
_cell.length_b   1.000
_cell.length_c   1.000
_cell.angle_alpha   90.00
_cell.angle_beta   90.00
_cell.angle_gamma   90.00
#
_symmetry.space_group_name_H-M   'P 1'
#
loop_
_entity.id
_entity.type
_entity.pdbx_description
1 polymer ?
#
loop_
_entity_poly.entity_id
_entity_poly.type
_entity_poly.pdbx_seq_one_letter_code
_entity_poly.pdbx_strand_id
1 'polypeptide(L)'
;MSDTAKLSKKEKKALSFRKSKDERDAEKEQKLERKRKREEEEKEQPKTETTTTTSEDGEVKKKRKTRRGKKGKGVNGGKGPRFILFVGNLPYDIQEAELIAHFKNSNPDRMRIRKEKGIAFLEFDNDTKEIQSKMELALRMHHTEIRNRKINVELTVGGGGNSENRLQKLKEKNEKVLDERKKRVEDDKKKQSSKAAPPANVHPSRLGLFK
;
A
#
# COMPACT_ATOMS: atom_id res chain seq x y z
N MET A 1 20.75 41.55 12.01
CA MET A 1 21.63 40.51 12.58
C MET A 1 20.81 39.28 12.99
N SER A 2 20.70 38.28 12.11
CA SER A 2 20.68 36.85 12.44
C SER A 2 20.39 36.04 11.17
N ASP A 3 21.46 35.71 10.45
CA ASP A 3 21.41 34.73 9.36
C ASP A 3 21.05 33.36 9.94
N THR A 4 19.80 32.95 9.77
CA THR A 4 19.34 31.62 10.19
C THR A 4 19.91 30.57 9.24
N ALA A 5 21.08 30.03 9.60
CA ALA A 5 21.74 28.97 8.85
C ALA A 5 20.76 27.80 8.58
N LYS A 6 20.53 27.50 7.30
CA LYS A 6 19.67 26.40 6.84
C LYS A 6 20.32 25.06 7.21
N LEU A 7 19.96 24.52 8.38
CA LEU A 7 20.40 23.21 8.85
C LEU A 7 20.13 22.09 7.82
N SER A 8 21.12 21.22 7.65
CA SER A 8 21.07 20.07 6.75
C SER A 8 20.03 19.04 7.19
N LYS A 9 19.63 18.17 6.26
CA LYS A 9 18.63 17.13 6.52
C LYS A 9 19.06 16.14 7.60
N LYS A 10 20.37 15.92 7.77
CA LYS A 10 20.94 15.05 8.80
C LYS A 10 20.91 15.72 10.18
N GLU A 11 21.22 17.01 10.25
CA GLU A 11 21.23 17.79 11.49
C GLU A 11 19.81 17.97 12.06
N LYS A 12 18.85 18.24 11.17
CA LYS A 12 17.41 18.27 11.53
C LYS A 12 16.92 16.94 12.11
N LYS A 13 17.43 15.82 11.60
CA LYS A 13 17.07 14.48 12.11
C LYS A 13 17.70 14.21 13.48
N ALA A 14 18.96 14.59 13.68
CA ALA A 14 19.63 14.46 14.98
C ALA A 14 18.95 15.31 16.07
N LEU A 15 18.60 16.56 15.75
CA LEU A 15 17.85 17.43 16.65
C LEU A 15 16.47 16.86 16.99
N SER A 16 15.77 16.27 16.01
CA SER A 16 14.48 15.62 16.24
C SER A 16 14.57 14.37 17.14
N PHE A 17 15.73 13.73 17.23
CA PHE A 17 15.96 12.59 18.11
C PHE A 17 16.34 12.99 19.55
N ARG A 18 16.93 14.18 19.73
CA ARG A 18 17.29 14.72 21.05
C ARG A 18 16.12 15.38 21.80
N LYS A 19 15.07 15.82 21.09
CA LYS A 19 13.86 16.40 21.70
C LYS A 19 13.05 15.35 22.47
N SER A 20 12.47 15.75 23.60
CA SER A 20 11.57 14.90 24.40
C SER A 20 10.28 14.59 23.63
N LYS A 21 9.50 13.61 24.09
CA LYS A 21 8.24 13.23 23.45
C LYS A 21 7.24 14.40 23.46
N ASP A 22 7.16 15.12 24.57
CA ASP A 22 6.23 16.24 24.75
C ASP A 22 6.59 17.44 23.86
N GLU A 23 7.88 17.72 23.67
CA GLU A 23 8.33 18.77 22.74
C GLU A 23 8.03 18.45 21.28
N ARG A 24 8.12 17.15 20.90
CA ARG A 24 7.77 16.73 19.52
C ARG A 24 6.28 16.83 19.26
N ASP A 25 5.45 16.60 20.27
CA ASP A 25 4.01 16.67 20.12
C ASP A 25 3.52 18.13 20.12
N ALA A 26 4.11 19.01 20.93
CA ALA A 26 3.88 20.46 20.87
C ALA A 26 4.31 21.07 19.51
N GLU A 27 5.45 20.65 18.94
CA GLU A 27 5.91 21.14 17.63
C GLU A 27 4.99 20.66 16.48
N LYS A 28 4.38 19.48 16.59
CA LYS A 28 3.38 18.99 15.64
C LYS A 28 2.08 19.79 15.75
N GLU A 29 1.63 20.10 16.96
CA GLU A 29 0.40 20.83 17.21
C GLU A 29 0.48 22.27 16.69
N GLN A 30 1.57 22.99 17.00
CA GLN A 30 1.84 24.32 16.45
C GLN A 30 1.91 24.33 14.91
N LYS A 31 2.45 23.26 14.31
CA LYS A 31 2.51 23.11 12.85
C LYS A 31 1.14 22.82 12.24
N LEU A 32 0.28 22.09 12.94
CA LEU A 32 -1.10 21.84 12.53
C LEU A 32 -1.91 23.14 12.58
N GLU A 33 -1.73 23.92 13.64
CA GLU A 33 -2.44 25.17 13.87
C GLU A 33 -2.04 26.24 12.84
N ARG A 34 -0.74 26.40 12.55
CA ARG A 34 -0.26 27.25 11.44
C ARG A 34 -0.82 26.83 10.08
N LYS A 35 -1.06 25.53 9.88
CA LYS A 35 -1.61 25.02 8.61
C LYS A 35 -3.11 25.28 8.51
N ARG A 36 -3.86 25.22 9.61
CA ARG A 36 -5.29 25.57 9.65
C ARG A 36 -5.47 27.07 9.43
N LYS A 37 -4.68 27.91 10.09
CA LYS A 37 -4.71 29.38 9.92
C LYS A 37 -4.44 29.81 8.48
N ARG A 38 -3.47 29.17 7.83
CA ARG A 38 -3.14 29.42 6.42
C ARG A 38 -4.24 28.95 5.45
N GLU A 39 -4.99 27.89 5.80
CA GLU A 39 -6.12 27.40 5.00
C GLU A 39 -7.39 28.24 5.18
N GLU A 40 -7.55 28.94 6.32
CA GLU A 40 -8.60 29.94 6.54
C GLU A 40 -8.30 31.24 5.79
N GLU A 41 -7.06 31.74 5.86
CA GLU A 41 -6.64 32.94 5.11
C GLU A 41 -6.75 32.76 3.58
N GLU A 42 -6.55 31.53 3.07
CA GLU A 42 -6.67 31.22 1.64
C GLU A 42 -8.14 31.06 1.18
N LYS A 43 -9.12 31.01 2.11
CA LYS A 43 -10.55 30.92 1.81
C LYS A 43 -11.27 32.27 1.78
N GLU A 44 -10.71 33.33 2.36
CA GLU A 44 -11.34 34.66 2.44
C GLU A 44 -11.03 35.58 1.25
N GLN A 45 -10.23 35.16 0.27
CA GLN A 45 -9.99 35.95 -0.95
C GLN A 45 -10.85 35.47 -2.14
N PRO A 46 -11.63 36.35 -2.80
CA PRO A 46 -12.42 35.97 -3.96
C PRO A 46 -11.53 35.72 -5.19
N LYS A 47 -11.79 34.62 -5.89
CA LYS A 47 -11.13 34.26 -7.15
C LYS A 47 -11.77 35.02 -8.31
N THR A 48 -11.08 36.02 -8.85
CA THR A 48 -11.30 36.49 -10.22
C THR A 48 -10.42 35.69 -11.18
N GLU A 49 -11.07 35.17 -12.22
CA GLU A 49 -10.47 34.46 -13.34
C GLU A 49 -9.65 35.42 -14.22
N THR A 50 -8.51 34.97 -14.78
CA THR A 50 -8.12 35.16 -16.20
C THR A 50 -6.82 34.41 -16.51
N THR A 51 -6.78 33.96 -17.76
CA THR A 51 -5.86 33.12 -18.52
C THR A 51 -4.43 33.66 -18.76
N THR A 52 -3.58 32.73 -19.25
CA THR A 52 -2.42 32.87 -20.16
C THR A 52 -0.99 33.19 -19.65
N THR A 53 -0.18 32.12 -19.68
CA THR A 53 1.19 31.95 -20.24
C THR A 53 2.47 32.54 -19.62
N THR A 54 3.47 31.65 -19.61
CA THR A 54 4.95 31.80 -19.65
C THR A 54 5.78 32.10 -18.39
N SER A 55 6.54 31.06 -18.03
CA SER A 55 7.98 31.04 -17.71
C SER A 55 8.50 31.39 -16.30
N GLU A 56 9.23 30.39 -15.80
CA GLU A 56 10.42 30.41 -14.94
C GLU A 56 10.33 30.54 -13.41
N ASP A 57 11.15 29.67 -12.82
CA ASP A 57 11.65 29.50 -11.46
C ASP A 57 10.73 29.63 -10.24
N GLY A 58 10.55 28.48 -9.58
CA GLY A 58 9.83 28.39 -8.32
C GLY A 58 9.53 26.95 -7.96
N GLU A 59 10.53 26.25 -7.41
CA GLU A 59 10.49 24.86 -6.94
C GLU A 59 9.51 24.68 -5.74
N VAL A 60 8.22 24.92 -5.96
CA VAL A 60 7.18 24.51 -5.01
C VAL A 60 6.96 23.02 -5.23
N LYS A 61 7.54 22.20 -4.37
CA LYS A 61 7.23 20.77 -4.23
C LYS A 61 5.76 20.61 -3.84
N LYS A 62 4.86 20.79 -4.80
CA LYS A 62 3.46 20.41 -4.73
C LYS A 62 3.44 18.93 -4.36
N LYS A 63 2.98 18.62 -3.15
CA LYS A 63 2.71 17.24 -2.72
C LYS A 63 2.00 16.54 -3.87
N ARG A 64 2.65 15.51 -4.45
CA ARG A 64 2.09 14.78 -5.60
C ARG A 64 0.66 14.38 -5.23
N LYS A 65 -0.31 14.87 -6.02
CA LYS A 65 -1.72 14.49 -5.88
C LYS A 65 -1.79 12.97 -5.73
N THR A 66 -2.55 12.52 -4.73
CA THR A 66 -2.75 11.09 -4.47
C THR A 66 -3.29 10.44 -5.75
N ARG A 67 -2.62 9.38 -6.22
CA ARG A 67 -2.83 8.77 -7.55
C ARG A 67 -4.23 8.15 -7.76
N ARG A 68 -5.08 8.15 -6.74
CA ARG A 68 -6.46 7.64 -6.75
C ARG A 68 -7.52 8.75 -6.86
N GLY A 69 -7.11 10.03 -6.90
CA GLY A 69 -8.05 11.13 -7.08
C GLY A 69 -8.60 11.18 -8.51
N LYS A 70 -9.87 11.60 -8.66
CA LYS A 70 -10.60 11.82 -9.93
C LYS A 70 -9.86 12.71 -10.96
N LYS A 71 -8.76 13.38 -10.56
CA LYS A 71 -7.89 14.25 -11.37
C LYS A 71 -6.42 13.75 -11.44
N GLY A 72 -6.19 12.45 -11.34
CA GLY A 72 -4.87 11.86 -11.59
C GLY A 72 -4.50 11.93 -13.08
N LYS A 73 -3.24 12.23 -13.41
CA LYS A 73 -2.71 11.97 -14.76
C LYS A 73 -2.51 10.46 -14.87
N GLY A 74 -3.18 9.79 -15.79
CA GLY A 74 -2.96 8.40 -16.21
C GLY A 74 -1.53 8.18 -16.71
N VAL A 75 -1.12 6.93 -16.89
CA VAL A 75 0.15 6.59 -17.57
C VAL A 75 0.03 7.08 -19.02
N ASN A 76 1.17 7.39 -19.66
CA ASN A 76 1.22 7.88 -21.05
C ASN A 76 0.36 9.12 -21.38
N GLY A 77 -0.03 9.93 -20.38
CA GLY A 77 -0.87 11.11 -20.60
C GLY A 77 -2.38 10.85 -20.53
N GLY A 78 -2.81 9.62 -20.20
CA GLY A 78 -4.21 9.27 -19.98
C GLY A 78 -4.88 10.15 -18.91
N LYS A 79 -6.21 10.22 -18.92
CA LYS A 79 -6.99 11.02 -17.96
C LYS A 79 -7.73 10.09 -17.03
N GLY A 80 -7.30 9.96 -15.77
CA GLY A 80 -8.04 9.15 -14.81
C GLY A 80 -7.25 8.63 -13.62
N PRO A 81 -7.96 8.01 -12.65
CA PRO A 81 -7.32 7.29 -11.55
C PRO A 81 -6.58 6.07 -12.10
N ARG A 82 -5.32 5.87 -11.69
CA ARG A 82 -4.56 4.68 -12.07
C ARG A 82 -4.87 3.54 -11.13
N PHE A 83 -5.08 2.35 -11.67
CA PHE A 83 -5.19 1.14 -10.88
C PHE A 83 -3.82 0.49 -10.75
N ILE A 84 -3.47 0.08 -9.54
CA ILE A 84 -2.16 -0.50 -9.27
C ILE A 84 -2.34 -1.79 -8.49
N LEU A 85 -1.80 -2.88 -9.04
CA LEU A 85 -1.62 -4.14 -8.33
C LEU A 85 -0.21 -4.21 -7.74
N PHE A 86 -0.13 -4.78 -6.55
CA PHE A 86 1.09 -5.12 -5.87
C PHE A 86 1.41 -6.59 -6.15
N VAL A 87 2.63 -6.84 -6.60
CA VAL A 87 3.18 -8.19 -6.73
C VAL A 87 4.31 -8.32 -5.72
N GLY A 88 4.22 -9.30 -4.82
CA GLY A 88 5.19 -9.55 -3.76
C GLY A 88 5.73 -10.98 -3.78
N ASN A 89 6.71 -11.24 -2.91
CA ASN A 89 7.43 -12.51 -2.81
C ASN A 89 8.14 -12.93 -4.10
N LEU A 90 8.59 -11.96 -4.91
CA LEU A 90 9.34 -12.25 -6.13
C LEU A 90 10.77 -12.68 -5.83
N PRO A 91 11.36 -13.54 -6.67
CA PRO A 91 12.80 -13.77 -6.71
C PRO A 91 13.58 -12.45 -6.88
N TYR A 92 14.73 -12.31 -6.21
CA TYR A 92 15.56 -11.09 -6.27
C TYR A 92 16.25 -10.92 -7.63
N ASP A 93 16.46 -12.03 -8.33
CA ASP A 93 17.07 -12.18 -9.64
C ASP A 93 16.06 -12.13 -10.80
N ILE A 94 14.79 -11.83 -10.51
CA ILE A 94 13.70 -11.81 -11.49
C ILE A 94 14.00 -10.83 -12.64
N GLN A 95 13.67 -11.25 -13.87
CA GLN A 95 13.77 -10.42 -15.06
C GLN A 95 12.40 -9.87 -15.48
N GLU A 96 12.40 -8.72 -16.12
CA GLU A 96 11.16 -8.08 -16.58
C GLU A 96 10.43 -8.94 -17.63
N ALA A 97 11.16 -9.57 -18.54
CA ALA A 97 10.60 -10.46 -19.55
C ALA A 97 9.80 -11.64 -18.95
N GLU A 98 10.25 -12.18 -17.81
CA GLU A 98 9.58 -13.29 -17.14
C GLU A 98 8.26 -12.86 -16.49
N LEU A 99 8.24 -11.67 -15.87
CA LEU A 99 7.00 -11.09 -15.36
C LEU A 99 6.03 -10.73 -16.49
N ILE A 100 6.53 -10.22 -17.62
CA ILE A 100 5.70 -9.97 -18.80
C ILE A 100 5.08 -11.27 -19.32
N ALA A 101 5.87 -12.34 -19.44
CA ALA A 101 5.38 -13.64 -19.87
C ALA A 101 4.32 -14.20 -18.91
N HIS A 102 4.57 -14.10 -17.60
CA HIS A 102 3.65 -14.57 -16.58
C HIS A 102 2.32 -13.78 -16.55
N PHE A 103 2.37 -12.47 -16.77
CA PHE A 103 1.19 -11.59 -16.80
C PHE A 103 0.69 -11.26 -18.21
N LYS A 104 1.04 -12.05 -19.21
CA LYS A 104 0.68 -11.81 -20.62
C LYS A 104 -0.83 -11.65 -20.83
N ASN A 105 -1.63 -12.44 -20.12
CA ASN A 105 -3.09 -12.42 -20.23
C ASN A 105 -3.74 -11.17 -19.62
N SER A 106 -3.09 -10.53 -18.64
CA SER A 106 -3.61 -9.29 -18.04
C SER A 106 -3.08 -8.03 -18.75
N ASN A 107 -1.98 -8.12 -19.49
CA ASN A 107 -1.36 -7.05 -20.28
C ASN A 107 -1.27 -5.69 -19.52
N PRO A 108 -0.40 -5.58 -18.50
CA PRO A 108 -0.24 -4.36 -17.73
C PRO A 108 0.41 -3.23 -18.55
N ASP A 109 -0.12 -2.00 -18.44
CA ASP A 109 0.37 -0.84 -19.21
C ASP A 109 1.77 -0.38 -18.77
N ARG A 110 2.07 -0.47 -17.48
CA ARG A 110 3.41 -0.16 -16.95
C ARG A 110 3.77 -1.06 -15.78
N MET A 111 4.96 -1.65 -15.87
CA MET A 111 5.55 -2.42 -14.78
C MET A 111 6.62 -1.60 -14.06
N ARG A 112 6.64 -1.65 -12.73
CA ARG A 112 7.73 -1.09 -11.91
C ARG A 112 8.24 -2.15 -10.96
N ILE A 113 9.41 -2.70 -11.27
CA ILE A 113 10.07 -3.74 -10.48
C ILE A 113 11.00 -3.08 -9.45
N ARG A 114 11.04 -3.61 -8.23
CA ARG A 114 12.01 -3.27 -7.19
C ARG A 114 12.71 -4.55 -6.74
N LYS A 115 13.77 -4.90 -7.47
CA LYS A 115 14.54 -6.13 -7.25
C LYS A 115 15.03 -6.24 -5.80
N GLU A 116 15.58 -5.16 -5.22
CA GLU A 116 16.05 -5.14 -3.82
C GLU A 116 15.04 -5.60 -2.77
N LYS A 117 13.73 -5.46 -3.05
CA LYS A 117 12.66 -5.84 -2.11
C LYS A 117 11.88 -7.07 -2.55
N GLY A 118 12.15 -7.64 -3.73
CA GLY A 118 11.36 -8.73 -4.30
C GLY A 118 9.90 -8.34 -4.53
N ILE A 119 9.65 -7.09 -4.98
CA ILE A 119 8.29 -6.59 -5.25
C ILE A 119 8.20 -5.91 -6.61
N ALA A 120 7.02 -5.96 -7.23
CA ALA A 120 6.69 -5.21 -8.42
C ALA A 120 5.34 -4.51 -8.28
N PHE A 121 5.12 -3.48 -9.09
CA PHE A 121 3.83 -2.80 -9.21
C PHE A 121 3.40 -2.89 -10.67
N LEU A 122 2.20 -3.44 -10.90
CA LEU A 122 1.54 -3.43 -12.20
C LEU A 122 0.59 -2.23 -12.21
N GLU A 123 0.84 -1.24 -13.05
CA GLU A 123 -0.04 -0.09 -13.25
C GLU A 123 -0.90 -0.34 -14.49
N PHE A 124 -2.21 -0.11 -14.35
CA PHE A 124 -3.21 -0.18 -15.41
C PHE A 124 -3.90 1.18 -15.55
N ASP A 125 -4.15 1.61 -16.78
CA ASP A 125 -4.83 2.85 -17.10
C ASP A 125 -6.34 2.69 -17.23
N ASN A 126 -7.07 3.62 -16.62
CA ASN A 126 -8.53 3.60 -16.56
C ASN A 126 -9.20 4.13 -17.83
N ASP A 127 -8.62 3.85 -18.98
CA ASP A 127 -9.06 4.40 -20.26
C ASP A 127 -10.15 3.53 -20.90
N THR A 128 -10.38 2.30 -20.43
CA THR A 128 -11.31 1.33 -21.06
C THR A 128 -12.04 0.46 -20.03
N LYS A 129 -13.27 0.03 -20.35
CA LYS A 129 -14.06 -0.92 -19.53
C LYS A 129 -13.35 -2.27 -19.29
N GLU A 130 -12.42 -2.63 -20.16
CA GLU A 130 -11.61 -3.87 -20.09
C GLU A 130 -10.68 -3.94 -18.88
N ILE A 131 -10.42 -2.81 -18.19
CA ILE A 131 -9.51 -2.80 -17.05
C ILE A 131 -9.93 -3.76 -15.93
N GLN A 132 -11.24 -3.90 -15.69
CA GLN A 132 -11.76 -4.78 -14.65
C GLN A 132 -11.39 -6.23 -14.97
N SER A 133 -11.65 -6.68 -16.20
CA SER A 133 -11.29 -8.02 -16.67
C SER A 133 -9.78 -8.26 -16.59
N LYS A 134 -8.94 -7.31 -17.04
CA LYS A 134 -7.47 -7.41 -16.93
C LYS A 134 -7.01 -7.55 -15.48
N MET A 135 -7.62 -6.78 -14.56
CA MET A 135 -7.32 -6.83 -13.14
C MET A 135 -7.71 -8.17 -12.51
N GLU A 136 -8.89 -8.69 -12.85
CA GLU A 136 -9.38 -9.98 -12.38
C GLU A 136 -8.48 -11.13 -12.87
N LEU A 137 -8.05 -11.10 -14.12
CA LEU A 137 -7.08 -12.06 -14.66
C LEU A 137 -5.78 -12.03 -13.85
N ALA A 138 -5.24 -10.84 -13.57
CA ALA A 138 -4.03 -10.70 -12.78
C ALA A 138 -4.22 -11.17 -11.32
N LEU A 139 -5.36 -10.87 -10.69
CA LEU A 139 -5.67 -11.31 -9.34
C LEU A 139 -5.84 -12.83 -9.25
N ARG A 140 -6.30 -13.49 -10.32
CA ARG A 140 -6.36 -14.96 -10.38
C ARG A 140 -4.97 -15.61 -10.35
N MET A 141 -3.93 -14.88 -10.75
CA MET A 141 -2.54 -15.36 -10.69
C MET A 141 -1.94 -15.30 -9.26
N HIS A 142 -2.73 -14.94 -8.25
CA HIS A 142 -2.31 -15.00 -6.86
C HIS A 142 -1.94 -16.44 -6.46
N HIS A 143 -0.78 -16.61 -5.80
CA HIS A 143 -0.19 -17.89 -5.40
C HIS A 143 0.28 -18.81 -6.54
N THR A 144 0.30 -18.34 -7.78
CA THR A 144 1.01 -19.04 -8.84
C THR A 144 2.52 -19.04 -8.59
N GLU A 145 3.23 -19.98 -9.22
CA GLU A 145 4.65 -20.19 -8.96
C GLU A 145 5.51 -19.57 -10.07
N ILE A 146 6.52 -18.80 -9.66
CA ILE A 146 7.60 -18.31 -10.50
C ILE A 146 8.90 -18.86 -9.91
N ARG A 147 9.62 -19.70 -10.65
CA ARG A 147 10.86 -20.36 -10.19
C ARG A 147 10.70 -21.02 -8.81
N ASN A 148 9.62 -21.79 -8.63
CA ASN A 148 9.27 -22.49 -7.39
C ASN A 148 8.96 -21.57 -6.19
N ARG A 149 8.73 -20.27 -6.42
CA ARG A 149 8.26 -19.33 -5.40
C ARG A 149 6.83 -18.91 -5.69
N LYS A 150 5.96 -19.06 -4.70
CA LYS A 150 4.57 -18.59 -4.77
C LYS A 150 4.52 -17.08 -4.68
N ILE A 151 4.01 -16.43 -5.72
CA ILE A 151 3.92 -14.98 -5.77
C ILE A 151 2.62 -14.47 -5.14
N ASN A 152 2.66 -13.27 -4.56
CA ASN A 152 1.48 -12.63 -4.00
C ASN A 152 1.02 -11.52 -4.92
N VAL A 153 -0.17 -11.63 -5.51
CA VAL A 153 -0.79 -10.56 -6.30
C VAL A 153 -1.96 -9.97 -5.53
N GLU A 154 -1.92 -8.67 -5.20
CA GLU A 154 -2.95 -8.01 -4.40
C GLU A 154 -3.27 -6.60 -4.91
N LEU A 155 -4.51 -6.14 -4.66
CA LEU A 155 -4.88 -4.75 -4.87
C LEU A 155 -4.13 -3.82 -3.91
N THR A 156 -3.55 -2.74 -4.43
CA THR A 156 -2.98 -1.71 -3.57
C THR A 156 -4.08 -0.93 -2.84
N VAL A 157 -3.90 -0.65 -1.55
CA VAL A 157 -4.87 0.13 -0.74
C VAL A 157 -4.97 1.62 -1.15
N GLY A 158 -4.12 2.08 -2.10
CA GLY A 158 -4.01 3.48 -2.49
C GLY A 158 -3.23 4.33 -1.46
N GLY A 159 -3.26 5.66 -1.61
CA GLY A 159 -2.64 6.59 -0.64
C GLY A 159 -1.15 6.89 -0.86
N GLY A 160 -0.39 5.99 -1.48
CA GLY A 160 1.00 6.22 -1.94
C GLY A 160 2.05 6.40 -0.82
N GLY A 161 3.25 5.85 -1.03
CA GLY A 161 4.39 6.04 -0.11
C GLY A 161 4.10 5.57 1.32
N ASN A 162 4.65 6.26 2.31
CA ASN A 162 4.34 6.07 3.73
C ASN A 162 3.35 7.13 4.23
N SER A 163 2.33 7.46 3.43
CA SER A 163 1.31 8.41 3.84
C SER A 163 0.45 7.85 4.98
N GLU A 164 -0.03 8.73 5.86
CA GLU A 164 -0.95 8.39 6.95
C GLU A 164 -2.19 7.66 6.42
N ASN A 165 -2.78 8.14 5.32
CA ASN A 165 -3.92 7.50 4.67
C ASN A 165 -3.63 6.06 4.21
N ARG A 166 -2.39 5.75 3.80
CA ARG A 166 -2.02 4.37 3.45
C ARG A 166 -1.86 3.54 4.71
N LEU A 167 -1.16 4.08 5.71
CA LEU A 167 -0.88 3.39 6.98
C LEU A 167 -2.17 3.03 7.72
N GLN A 168 -3.13 3.95 7.78
CA GLN A 168 -4.43 3.73 8.40
C GLN A 168 -5.19 2.59 7.72
N LYS A 169 -5.31 2.62 6.38
CA LYS A 169 -5.95 1.53 5.62
C LYS A 169 -5.25 0.20 5.77
N LEU A 170 -3.92 0.21 5.87
CA LEU A 170 -3.14 -1.01 6.11
C LEU A 170 -3.41 -1.55 7.51
N LYS A 171 -3.48 -0.67 8.52
CA LYS A 171 -3.78 -1.04 9.91
C LYS A 171 -5.18 -1.66 10.00
N GLU A 172 -6.19 -1.00 9.46
CA GLU A 172 -7.58 -1.50 9.41
C GLU A 172 -7.67 -2.88 8.71
N LYS A 173 -7.00 -3.04 7.56
CA LYS A 173 -6.97 -4.32 6.84
C LYS A 173 -6.27 -5.42 7.66
N ASN A 174 -5.13 -5.10 8.26
CA ASN A 174 -4.37 -6.05 9.06
C ASN A 174 -5.12 -6.46 10.33
N GLU A 175 -5.79 -5.53 11.01
CA GLU A 175 -6.63 -5.79 12.18
C GLU A 175 -7.76 -6.75 11.83
N LYS A 176 -8.49 -6.48 10.74
CA LYS A 176 -9.52 -7.39 10.24
C LYS A 176 -8.99 -8.80 9.95
N VAL A 177 -7.83 -8.90 9.29
CA VAL A 177 -7.20 -10.20 8.99
C VAL A 177 -6.76 -10.92 10.28
N LEU A 178 -6.28 -10.20 11.29
CA LEU A 178 -5.91 -10.80 12.57
C LEU A 178 -7.14 -11.32 13.31
N ASP A 179 -8.25 -10.60 13.29
CA ASP A 179 -9.49 -11.04 13.93
C ASP A 179 -10.08 -12.27 13.24
N GLU A 180 -10.04 -12.33 11.91
CA GLU A 180 -10.42 -13.52 11.15
C GLU A 180 -9.54 -14.74 11.50
N ARG A 181 -8.23 -14.53 11.67
CA ARG A 181 -7.31 -15.59 12.11
C ARG A 181 -7.60 -16.06 13.54
N LYS A 182 -7.87 -15.14 14.47
CA LYS A 182 -8.26 -15.48 15.85
C LYS A 182 -9.53 -16.31 15.87
N LYS A 183 -10.57 -15.89 15.14
CA LYS A 183 -11.84 -16.62 15.04
C LYS A 183 -11.63 -18.04 14.49
N ARG A 184 -10.84 -18.21 13.43
CA ARG A 184 -10.52 -19.55 12.90
C ARG A 184 -9.84 -20.44 13.93
N VAL A 185 -8.85 -19.91 14.67
CA VAL A 185 -8.15 -20.67 15.71
C VAL A 185 -9.09 -21.05 16.85
N GLU A 186 -10.00 -20.17 17.26
CA GLU A 186 -11.02 -20.47 18.27
C GLU A 186 -12.01 -21.53 17.80
N ASP A 187 -12.48 -21.45 16.56
CA ASP A 187 -13.39 -22.43 15.96
C ASP A 187 -12.72 -23.80 15.82
N ASP A 188 -11.45 -23.85 15.41
CA ASP A 188 -10.68 -25.10 15.30
C ASP A 188 -10.44 -25.71 16.69
N LYS A 189 -10.16 -24.91 17.72
CA LYS A 189 -10.07 -25.37 19.12
C LYS A 189 -11.40 -25.94 19.62
N LYS A 190 -12.52 -25.26 19.36
CA LYS A 190 -13.86 -25.75 19.75
C LYS A 190 -14.21 -27.07 19.06
N LYS A 191 -13.87 -27.22 17.77
CA LYS A 191 -14.06 -28.47 17.01
C LYS A 191 -13.16 -29.61 17.51
N GLN A 192 -11.94 -29.31 17.99
CA GLN A 192 -11.08 -30.30 18.62
C GLN A 192 -11.60 -30.72 20.01
N SER A 193 -12.18 -29.80 20.79
CA SER A 193 -12.79 -30.16 22.09
C SER A 193 -14.11 -30.93 21.97
N SER A 194 -14.86 -30.77 20.87
CA SER A 194 -16.12 -31.50 20.64
C SER A 194 -15.94 -32.86 19.94
N LYS A 195 -14.79 -33.11 19.31
CA LYS A 195 -14.36 -34.47 18.94
C LYS A 195 -13.84 -35.16 20.20
N ALA A 196 -14.76 -35.83 20.90
CA ALA A 196 -14.48 -36.63 22.08
C ALA A 196 -13.20 -37.49 21.92
N ALA A 197 -12.36 -37.48 22.96
CA ALA A 197 -11.24 -38.38 23.09
C ALA A 197 -11.70 -39.84 22.87
N PRO A 198 -10.93 -40.70 22.18
CA PRO A 198 -11.20 -42.13 22.21
C PRO A 198 -11.20 -42.59 23.68
N PRO A 199 -12.12 -43.49 24.08
CA PRO A 199 -12.24 -43.92 25.47
C PRO A 199 -10.89 -44.42 25.98
N ALA A 200 -10.48 -43.89 27.13
CA ALA A 200 -9.11 -43.91 27.66
C ALA A 200 -8.57 -45.29 28.09
N ASN A 201 -9.14 -46.41 27.63
CA ASN A 201 -8.79 -47.73 28.15
C ASN A 201 -8.71 -48.87 27.11
N VAL A 202 -8.47 -48.56 25.83
CA VAL A 202 -8.23 -49.59 24.80
C VAL A 202 -6.90 -49.32 24.09
N HIS A 203 -5.94 -50.23 24.28
CA HIS A 203 -4.66 -50.22 23.56
C HIS A 203 -4.94 -50.35 22.04
N PRO A 204 -4.23 -49.61 21.16
CA PRO A 204 -4.53 -49.51 19.72
C PRO A 204 -4.62 -50.85 18.97
N SER A 205 -4.04 -51.92 19.50
CA SER A 205 -4.12 -53.28 18.96
C SER A 205 -5.48 -53.99 19.12
N ARG A 206 -6.42 -53.45 19.92
CA ARG A 206 -7.77 -54.04 20.12
C ARG A 206 -8.89 -53.40 19.31
N LEU A 207 -8.65 -52.27 18.62
CA LEU A 207 -9.68 -51.58 17.83
C LEU A 207 -10.06 -52.30 16.53
N GLY A 208 -9.24 -53.25 16.04
CA GLY A 208 -9.52 -54.00 14.81
C GLY A 208 -10.44 -55.23 14.99
N LEU A 209 -10.87 -55.53 16.21
CA LEU A 209 -11.59 -56.77 16.56
C LEU A 209 -13.10 -56.59 16.79
N PHE A 210 -13.61 -55.36 16.71
CA PHE A 210 -15.06 -55.05 16.81
C PHE A 210 -15.62 -54.53 15.47
N LYS A 211 -15.27 -55.20 14.38
CA LYS A 211 -15.90 -55.00 13.07
C LYS A 211 -16.81 -56.17 12.76
#